data_AF-A0A8J4X0D8-F1
#
_entry.id   AF-A0A8J4X0D8-F1
#
_cell.length_a   1.000
_cell.length_b   1.000
_cell.length_c   1.000
_cell.angle_alpha   90.00
_cell.angle_beta   90.00
_cell.angle_gamma   90.00
#
_symmetry.space_group_name_H-M   'P 1'
#
loop_
_entity.id
_entity.type
_entity.pdbx_description
1 polymer ?
#
loop_
_entity_poly.entity_id
_entity_poly.type
_entity_poly.pdbx_seq_one_letter_code
_entity_poly.pdbx_strand_id
1 'polypeptide(L)'
;MACMKENKAVVKREKLSDVAGNDKYTINNQLDTKYKPHPVDEILKEAESFVGMDLPYSVVSQNCEHFVTCLRYGKPESQQVRKALEVVVGVSVAALLDVGSLAELTSSNKEKK
;
A
#
# COMPACT_ATOMS: atom_id res chain seq x y z
N MET A 1 -2.62 22.42 23.06
CA MET A 1 -3.03 22.31 21.65
C MET A 1 -1.88 21.67 20.89
N ALA A 2 -1.91 20.36 20.66
CA ALA A 2 -0.82 19.66 19.98
C ALA A 2 -0.85 20.04 18.49
N CYS A 3 0.26 20.54 17.96
CA CYS A 3 0.45 20.78 16.53
C CYS A 3 0.46 19.43 15.81
N MET A 4 -0.70 18.96 15.33
CA MET A 4 -0.75 17.85 14.38
C MET A 4 -0.08 18.36 13.10
N LYS A 5 1.18 17.98 12.88
CA LYS A 5 1.83 18.14 11.58
C LYS A 5 1.01 17.31 10.59
N GLU A 6 0.18 17.97 9.79
CA GLU A 6 -0.33 17.36 8.57
C GLU A 6 0.89 17.05 7.70
N ASN A 7 1.25 15.78 7.59
CA ASN A 7 2.27 15.37 6.65
C ASN A 7 1.69 15.60 5.25
N LYS A 8 2.36 16.39 4.44
CA LYS A 8 2.00 16.62 3.03
C LYS A 8 3.01 15.88 2.16
N ALA A 9 2.54 15.33 1.05
CA ALA A 9 3.36 14.72 0.03
C ALA A 9 3.11 15.41 -1.31
N VAL A 10 4.19 15.63 -2.07
CA VAL A 10 4.12 16.18 -3.42
C VAL A 10 4.19 15.04 -4.43
N VAL A 11 3.27 15.01 -5.37
CA VAL A 11 3.35 14.08 -6.51
C VAL A 11 4.38 14.60 -7.51
N LYS A 12 5.37 13.76 -7.84
CA LYS A 12 6.44 14.10 -8.78
C LYS A 12 6.45 13.15 -9.97
N ARG A 13 6.96 13.64 -11.10
CA ARG A 13 7.26 12.86 -12.29
C ARG A 13 8.76 12.85 -12.50
N GLU A 14 9.38 11.70 -12.32
CA GLU A 14 10.83 11.50 -12.40
C GLU A 14 11.15 10.23 -13.19
N LYS A 15 12.39 10.08 -13.67
CA LYS A 15 12.80 8.84 -14.33
C LYS A 15 12.85 7.72 -13.30
N LEU A 16 12.40 6.52 -13.69
CA LEU A 16 12.43 5.36 -12.79
C LEU A 16 13.85 5.04 -12.30
N SER A 17 14.87 5.24 -13.15
CA SER A 17 16.28 5.08 -12.77
C SER A 17 16.70 6.00 -11.63
N ASP A 18 16.18 7.22 -11.62
CA ASP A 18 16.56 8.24 -10.66
C ASP A 18 15.85 8.01 -9.32
N VAL A 19 14.61 7.50 -9.38
CA VAL A 19 13.81 7.13 -8.20
C VAL A 19 14.28 5.82 -7.56
N ALA A 20 14.59 4.80 -8.36
CA ALA A 20 15.04 3.50 -7.87
C ALA A 20 16.53 3.50 -7.48
N GLY A 21 17.35 4.33 -8.13
CA GLY A 21 18.80 4.33 -7.91
C GLY A 21 19.41 2.96 -8.13
N ASN A 22 19.99 2.39 -7.07
CA ASN A 22 20.60 1.05 -7.08
C ASN A 22 19.67 -0.04 -6.52
N ASP A 23 18.46 0.32 -6.09
CA ASP A 23 17.53 -0.63 -5.49
C ASP A 23 16.80 -1.46 -6.56
N LYS A 24 16.41 -2.67 -6.16
CA LYS A 24 15.61 -3.55 -7.01
C LYS A 24 14.17 -3.08 -7.04
N TYR A 25 13.57 -3.06 -8.23
CA TYR A 25 12.16 -2.79 -8.42
C TYR A 25 11.50 -3.89 -9.25
N THR A 26 10.19 -4.06 -9.09
CA THR A 26 9.37 -5.01 -9.86
C THR A 26 8.04 -4.36 -10.23
N ILE A 27 7.47 -4.79 -11.37
CA ILE A 27 6.09 -4.42 -11.73
C ILE A 27 5.15 -5.27 -10.86
N ASN A 28 4.20 -4.62 -10.18
CA ASN A 28 3.40 -5.26 -9.15
C ASN A 28 1.92 -4.87 -9.21
N ASN A 29 1.20 -5.39 -10.22
CA ASN A 29 -0.24 -5.11 -10.42
C ASN A 29 -1.12 -6.13 -9.66
N GLN A 30 -1.03 -6.16 -8.34
CA GLN A 30 -1.60 -7.25 -7.54
C GLN A 30 -3.13 -7.34 -7.56
N LEU A 31 -3.83 -6.23 -7.85
CA LEU A 31 -5.29 -6.19 -7.83
C LEU A 31 -5.90 -6.43 -9.21
N ASP A 32 -5.11 -6.70 -10.26
CA ASP A 32 -5.63 -6.99 -11.61
C ASP A 32 -6.52 -8.25 -11.63
N THR A 33 -6.33 -9.17 -10.69
CA THR A 33 -7.19 -10.36 -10.53
C THR A 33 -8.52 -10.04 -9.84
N LYS A 34 -8.62 -8.91 -9.14
CA LYS A 34 -9.80 -8.47 -8.37
C LYS A 34 -10.58 -7.36 -9.08
N TYR A 35 -9.88 -6.46 -9.76
CA TYR A 35 -10.44 -5.28 -10.41
C TYR A 35 -9.93 -5.13 -11.83
N LYS A 36 -10.82 -4.70 -12.73
CA LYS A 36 -10.44 -4.31 -14.08
C LYS A 36 -9.70 -2.96 -14.01
N PRO A 37 -8.47 -2.85 -14.54
CA PRO A 37 -7.77 -1.58 -14.57
C PRO A 37 -8.41 -0.60 -15.57
N HIS A 38 -8.23 0.69 -15.32
CA HIS A 38 -8.57 1.74 -16.28
C HIS A 38 -7.69 1.63 -17.54
N PRO A 39 -8.15 2.17 -18.69
CA PRO A 39 -7.31 2.34 -19.88
C PRO A 39 -6.03 3.10 -19.54
N VAL A 40 -4.91 2.71 -20.15
CA VAL A 40 -3.59 3.30 -19.87
C VAL A 40 -3.59 4.82 -20.07
N ASP A 41 -4.26 5.31 -21.11
CA ASP A 41 -4.32 6.74 -21.43
C ASP A 41 -5.04 7.55 -20.33
N GLU A 42 -6.06 6.97 -19.70
CA GLU A 42 -6.79 7.59 -18.59
C GLU A 42 -5.92 7.62 -17.33
N ILE A 43 -5.24 6.51 -17.02
CA ILE A 43 -4.30 6.43 -15.89
C ILE A 43 -3.19 7.48 -16.03
N LEU A 44 -2.59 7.60 -17.23
CA LEU A 44 -1.52 8.57 -17.49
C LEU A 44 -2.03 10.00 -17.35
N LYS A 45 -3.20 10.31 -17.95
CA LYS A 45 -3.81 11.64 -17.87
C LYS A 45 -4.12 12.03 -16.43
N GLU A 46 -4.68 11.13 -15.64
CA GLU A 46 -4.96 11.40 -14.23
C GLU A 46 -3.67 11.59 -13.44
N ALA A 47 -2.70 10.68 -13.58
CA ALA A 47 -1.42 10.76 -12.87
C ALA A 47 -0.68 12.08 -13.17
N GLU A 48 -0.68 12.51 -14.43
CA GLU A 48 -0.10 13.79 -14.84
C GLU A 48 -0.82 14.99 -14.23
N SER A 49 -2.15 14.93 -14.07
CA SER A 49 -2.92 16.02 -13.47
C SER A 49 -2.62 16.25 -11.99
N PHE A 50 -2.12 15.24 -11.28
CA PHE A 50 -1.70 15.35 -9.89
C PHE A 50 -0.27 15.88 -9.70
N VAL A 51 0.57 15.92 -10.74
CA VAL A 51 1.98 16.32 -10.61
C VAL A 51 2.09 17.75 -10.08
N GLY A 52 2.88 17.92 -9.02
CA GLY A 52 3.08 19.21 -8.34
C GLY A 52 2.02 19.55 -7.29
N MET A 53 0.99 18.73 -7.11
CA MET A 53 -0.01 18.93 -6.05
C MET A 53 0.52 18.46 -4.69
N ASP A 54 0.26 19.26 -3.66
CA ASP A 54 0.39 18.86 -2.26
C ASP A 54 -0.83 18.05 -1.84
N LEU A 55 -0.63 16.75 -1.62
CA LEU A 55 -1.67 15.86 -1.12
C LEU A 55 -1.47 15.59 0.38
N PRO A 56 -2.56 15.53 1.16
CA PRO A 56 -2.47 15.07 2.55
C PRO A 56 -1.95 13.63 2.58
N TYR A 57 -0.88 13.42 3.35
CA TYR A 57 -0.21 12.13 3.47
C TYR A 57 -0.47 11.54 4.86
N SER A 58 -0.91 10.29 4.88
CA SER A 58 -1.06 9.50 6.10
C SER A 58 -0.54 8.10 5.82
N VAL A 59 0.38 7.61 6.65
CA VAL A 59 0.97 6.26 6.54
C VAL A 59 -0.12 5.17 6.54
N VAL A 60 -1.26 5.44 7.20
CA VAL A 60 -2.33 4.46 7.43
C VAL A 60 -3.51 4.63 6.46
N SER A 61 -3.77 5.83 5.92
CA SER A 61 -4.98 6.07 5.12
C SER A 61 -4.75 6.71 3.74
N GLN A 62 -3.61 7.36 3.51
CA GLN A 62 -3.32 8.14 2.29
C GLN A 62 -1.86 7.97 1.90
N ASN A 63 -1.43 6.72 1.78
CA ASN A 63 -0.07 6.38 1.40
C ASN A 63 0.08 6.28 -0.13
N CYS A 64 1.31 6.05 -0.60
CA CYS A 64 1.62 5.92 -2.03
C CYS A 64 0.84 4.78 -2.70
N GLU A 65 0.54 3.69 -1.99
CA GLU A 65 -0.21 2.53 -2.53
C GLU A 65 -1.68 2.88 -2.78
N HIS A 66 -2.28 3.65 -1.86
CA HIS A 66 -3.65 4.17 -1.98
C HIS A 66 -3.79 5.08 -3.20
N PHE A 67 -2.79 5.96 -3.42
CA PHE A 67 -2.74 6.84 -4.58
C PHE A 67 -2.68 6.06 -5.90
N VAL A 68 -1.72 5.13 -6.05
CA VAL A 68 -1.54 4.40 -7.31
C VAL A 68 -2.67 3.41 -7.60
N THR A 69 -3.31 2.83 -6.58
CA THR A 69 -4.48 1.95 -6.77
C THR A 69 -5.73 2.74 -7.12
N CYS A 70 -5.90 3.95 -6.58
CA CYS A 70 -6.95 4.87 -7.01
C CYS A 70 -6.81 5.20 -8.51
N LEU A 71 -5.61 5.57 -8.96
CA LEU A 71 -5.35 5.84 -10.38
C LEU A 71 -5.61 4.61 -11.28
N ARG A 72 -5.14 3.43 -10.87
CA ARG A 72 -5.23 2.23 -11.71
C ARG A 72 -6.62 1.61 -11.76
N TYR A 73 -7.37 1.64 -10.66
CA TYR A 73 -8.62 0.88 -10.50
C TYR A 73 -9.85 1.73 -10.12
N GLY A 74 -9.67 3.04 -9.91
CA GLY A 74 -10.72 3.93 -9.38
C GLY A 74 -11.08 3.64 -7.91
N LYS A 75 -10.37 2.71 -7.26
CA LYS A 75 -10.63 2.28 -5.89
C LYS A 75 -9.33 2.26 -5.10
N PRO A 76 -9.21 3.10 -4.07
CA PRO A 76 -8.00 3.08 -3.29
C PRO A 76 -7.98 1.90 -2.32
N GLU A 77 -6.94 1.07 -2.41
CA GLU A 77 -6.68 -0.01 -1.46
C GLU A 77 -5.19 -0.04 -1.11
N SER A 78 -4.86 -0.31 0.16
CA SER A 78 -3.47 -0.56 0.59
C SER A 78 -3.38 -1.86 1.37
N GLN A 79 -2.46 -2.73 0.96
CA GLN A 79 -2.22 -4.00 1.63
C GLN A 79 -1.49 -3.84 2.96
N GLN A 80 -0.70 -2.77 3.14
CA GLN A 80 0.00 -2.52 4.41
C GLN A 80 -1.00 -2.39 5.57
N VAL A 81 -2.09 -1.67 5.33
CA VAL A 81 -3.17 -1.47 6.30
C VAL A 81 -3.92 -2.78 6.56
N ARG A 82 -4.17 -3.58 5.52
CA ARG A 82 -4.81 -4.90 5.65
C ARG A 82 -3.97 -5.87 6.48
N LYS A 83 -2.67 -5.95 6.23
CA LYS A 83 -1.76 -6.81 7.00
C LYS A 83 -1.67 -6.39 8.46
N ALA A 84 -1.62 -5.10 8.75
CA ALA A 84 -1.63 -4.60 10.12
C ALA A 84 -2.92 -4.97 10.86
N LEU A 85 -4.08 -4.87 10.20
CA LEU A 85 -5.37 -5.28 10.76
C LEU A 85 -5.43 -6.79 11.01
N GLU A 86 -4.97 -7.61 10.07
CA GLU A 86 -4.94 -9.08 10.22
C GLU A 86 -4.06 -9.51 11.41
N VAL A 87 -2.91 -8.87 11.62
CA VAL A 87 -2.03 -9.13 12.78
C VAL A 87 -2.74 -8.76 14.09
N VAL A 88 -3.40 -7.61 14.17
CA VAL A 88 -4.11 -7.18 15.40
C VAL A 88 -5.25 -8.14 15.75
N VAL A 89 -6.05 -8.56 14.76
CA VAL A 89 -7.15 -9.51 14.98
C VAL A 89 -6.59 -10.87 15.41
N GLY A 90 -5.53 -11.37 14.77
CA GLY A 90 -4.89 -12.64 15.13
C GLY A 90 -4.35 -12.68 16.56
N VAL A 91 -3.76 -11.57 17.05
CA VAL A 91 -3.28 -11.46 18.44
C VAL A 91 -4.43 -11.38 19.44
N SER A 92 -5.53 -10.68 19.10
CA SER A 92 -6.68 -10.53 19.99
C SER A 92 -7.46 -11.84 20.21
N VAL A 93 -7.55 -12.71 19.19
CA VAL A 93 -8.15 -14.04 19.34
C VAL A 93 -7.25 -14.97 20.15
N ALA A 94 -5.92 -14.89 19.96
CA ALA A 94 -4.97 -15.71 20.71
C ALA A 94 -4.90 -15.35 22.20
N ALA A 95 -5.17 -14.09 22.58
CA ALA A 95 -5.12 -13.64 23.98
C ALA A 95 -6.34 -14.05 24.83
N LEU A 96 -7.42 -14.54 24.23
CA LEU A 96 -8.59 -15.07 24.96
C LEU A 96 -8.47 -16.58 25.26
N LEU A 97 -7.42 -17.24 24.77
CA LEU A 97 -7.14 -18.64 25.04
C LEU A 97 -5.92 -18.71 25.97
N ASP A 98 -6.16 -19.24 27.18
CA ASP A 98 -5.17 -19.36 28.25
C ASP A 98 -3.83 -19.93 27.76
N VAL A 99 -2.75 -19.35 28.29
CA VAL A 99 -1.34 -19.51 27.90
C VAL A 99 -0.92 -20.97 27.74
N GLY A 100 -0.67 -21.37 26.49
CA GLY A 100 -0.04 -22.65 26.13
C GLY A 100 0.47 -22.64 24.69
N SER A 101 1.70 -22.16 24.48
CA SER A 101 2.49 -22.22 23.25
C SER A 101 2.02 -21.36 22.06
N LEU A 102 2.61 -20.17 21.92
CA LEU A 102 2.52 -19.24 20.79
C LEU A 102 3.22 -19.73 19.49
N ALA A 103 3.32 -21.05 19.27
CA ALA A 103 4.15 -21.60 18.20
C ALA A 103 3.36 -22.15 17.01
N GLU A 104 2.24 -21.54 16.59
CA GLU A 104 1.52 -22.09 15.43
C GLU A 104 0.62 -21.12 14.64
N LEU A 105 1.03 -19.86 14.45
CA LEU A 105 0.36 -18.95 13.51
C LEU A 105 1.34 -18.23 12.58
N THR A 106 2.35 -18.95 12.08
CA THR A 106 3.06 -18.54 10.86
C THR A 106 3.34 -19.76 9.97
N SER A 107 2.30 -20.54 9.64
CA SER A 107 2.41 -21.54 8.58
C SER A 107 1.53 -21.13 7.41
N SER A 108 2.13 -20.43 6.44
CA SER A 108 1.72 -20.54 5.04
C SER A 108 2.83 -20.06 4.11
N ASN A 109 3.36 -21.04 3.38
CA ASN A 109 4.00 -21.00 2.07
C ASN A 109 5.35 -20.31 1.91
N LYS A 110 6.39 -21.14 2.07
CA LYS A 110 7.50 -21.18 1.10
C LYS A 110 7.95 -22.63 0.89
N GLU A 111 7.21 -23.38 0.08
CA GLU A 111 7.85 -24.42 -0.73
C GLU A 111 8.70 -23.70 -1.78
N LYS A 112 10.02 -23.75 -1.59
CA LYS A 112 10.99 -23.56 -2.66
C LYS A 112 11.75 -24.88 -2.82
N LYS A 113 11.69 -25.39 -4.04
CA LYS A 113 12.56 -26.43 -4.61
C LYS A 113 14.03 -26.25 -4.25
#